data_AF-A0A9K3D734-F1
#
_entry.id   AF-A0A9K3D734-F1
#
_cell.length_a   1.000
_cell.length_b   1.000
_cell.length_c   1.000
_cell.angle_alpha   90.00
_cell.angle_beta   90.00
_cell.angle_gamma   90.00
#
_symmetry.space_group_name_H-M   'P 1'
#
loop_
_entity.id
_entity.type
_entity.pdbx_description
1 polymer ?
#
loop_
_entity_poly.entity_id
_entity_poly.type
_entity_poly.pdbx_seq_one_letter_code
_entity_poly.pdbx_strand_id
1 'polypeptide(L)'
;LLLEDSMREAMGVVLDQQRQRLARLSNASLFRDMFPISCGTDGVATIAGLRVGRTPVASTRLHKAYRTSDTAGSDKKKKKSKDDPDALCSIPWPEVNAGLGEMVLLCVCIARQLSLPQRQVRYVLVPRASRSMVKVRAQDNDADTRNVELYVNPPMFKGASRERFNI
;
A
#
# COMPACT_ATOMS: atom_id res chain seq x y z
N LEU A 1 11.39 -57.80 2.84
CA LEU A 1 10.45 -57.46 3.92
C LEU A 1 10.89 -56.23 4.70
N LEU A 2 11.70 -56.30 5.77
CA LEU A 2 12.06 -55.11 6.58
C LEU A 2 12.74 -53.97 5.80
N LEU A 3 13.60 -54.29 4.82
CA LEU A 3 14.27 -53.28 3.99
C LEU A 3 13.32 -52.58 3.00
N GLU A 4 12.33 -53.32 2.49
CA GLU A 4 11.37 -52.83 1.51
C GLU A 4 10.33 -51.92 2.16
N ASP A 5 9.94 -52.24 3.40
CA ASP A 5 9.04 -51.38 4.19
C ASP A 5 9.75 -50.08 4.58
N SER A 6 11.02 -50.13 4.97
CA SER A 6 11.83 -48.94 5.25
C SER A 6 12.01 -48.05 4.00
N MET A 7 12.26 -48.64 2.83
CA MET A 7 12.36 -47.89 1.58
C MET A 7 11.02 -47.27 1.15
N ARG A 8 9.90 -47.96 1.37
CA ARG A 8 8.55 -47.43 1.11
C ARG A 8 8.22 -46.26 2.02
N GLU A 9 8.59 -46.33 3.29
CA GLU A 9 8.37 -45.27 4.27
C GLU A 9 9.22 -44.04 3.94
N ALA A 10 10.51 -44.23 3.61
CA ALA A 10 11.40 -43.17 3.15
C ALA A 10 10.89 -42.50 1.85
N MET A 11 10.41 -43.27 0.88
CA MET A 11 9.78 -42.73 -0.33
C MET A 11 8.48 -41.97 -0.03
N GLY A 12 7.68 -42.45 0.93
CA GLY A 12 6.46 -41.77 1.39
C GLY A 12 6.77 -40.36 1.91
N VAL A 13 7.79 -40.25 2.76
CA VAL A 13 8.24 -38.95 3.30
C VAL A 13 8.71 -38.01 2.19
N VAL A 14 9.46 -38.50 1.21
CA VAL A 14 9.93 -37.69 0.07
C VAL A 14 8.76 -37.20 -0.79
N LEU A 15 7.79 -38.07 -1.06
CA LEU A 15 6.58 -37.70 -1.81
C LEU A 15 5.75 -36.66 -1.07
N ASP A 16 5.62 -36.77 0.24
CA ASP A 16 4.88 -35.79 1.05
C ASP A 16 5.61 -34.44 1.11
N GLN A 17 6.94 -34.43 1.19
CA GLN A 17 7.72 -33.19 1.07
C GLN A 17 7.53 -32.53 -0.31
N GLN A 18 7.53 -33.31 -1.39
CA GLN A 18 7.29 -32.80 -2.73
C GLN A 18 5.87 -32.25 -2.88
N ARG A 19 4.86 -32.93 -2.33
CA ARG A 19 3.47 -32.45 -2.28
C ARG A 19 3.33 -31.15 -1.50
N GLN A 20 3.97 -31.03 -0.33
CA GLN A 20 3.98 -29.79 0.43
C GLN A 20 4.66 -28.65 -0.34
N ARG A 21 5.76 -28.93 -1.04
CA ARG A 21 6.46 -27.93 -1.86
C ARG A 21 5.60 -27.49 -3.05
N LEU A 22 4.95 -28.43 -3.73
CA LEU A 22 3.99 -28.14 -4.81
C LEU A 22 2.80 -27.35 -4.30
N ALA A 23 2.25 -27.68 -3.13
CA ALA A 23 1.14 -26.93 -2.51
C ALA A 23 1.53 -25.49 -2.16
N ARG A 24 2.78 -25.26 -1.71
CA ARG A 24 3.31 -23.91 -1.51
C ARG A 24 3.43 -23.15 -2.82
N LEU A 25 3.95 -23.80 -3.87
CA LEU A 25 4.10 -23.18 -5.19
C LEU A 25 2.75 -22.94 -5.90
N SER A 26 1.77 -23.82 -5.72
CA SER A 26 0.45 -23.70 -6.35
C SER A 26 -0.40 -22.60 -5.72
N ASN A 27 -0.20 -22.33 -4.43
CA ASN A 27 -0.89 -21.26 -3.71
C ASN A 27 -0.14 -19.91 -3.73
N ALA A 28 1.14 -19.91 -4.12
CA ALA A 28 1.96 -18.71 -4.22
C ALA A 28 1.62 -17.92 -5.49
N SER A 29 0.64 -17.02 -5.38
CA SER A 29 0.58 -15.87 -6.28
C SER A 29 1.79 -14.99 -5.96
N LEU A 30 2.81 -15.00 -6.82
CA LEU A 30 4.05 -14.21 -6.61
C LEU A 30 3.76 -12.74 -6.26
N PHE A 31 2.68 -12.17 -6.82
CA PHE A 31 2.25 -10.80 -6.50
C PHE A 31 1.63 -10.67 -5.12
N ARG A 32 0.83 -11.66 -4.70
CA ARG A 32 0.21 -11.68 -3.37
C ARG A 32 1.26 -11.80 -2.27
N ASP A 33 2.31 -12.57 -2.54
CA ASP A 33 3.40 -12.80 -1.59
C ASP A 33 4.38 -11.62 -1.53
N MET A 34 4.70 -11.01 -2.68
CA MET A 34 5.59 -9.84 -2.73
C MET A 34 4.92 -8.54 -2.29
N PHE A 35 3.64 -8.35 -2.61
CA PHE A 35 2.87 -7.14 -2.33
C PHE A 35 1.61 -7.47 -1.52
N PRO A 36 1.74 -7.93 -0.27
CA PRO A 36 0.58 -8.29 0.54
C PRO A 36 -0.23 -7.03 0.83
N ILE A 37 -1.47 -7.00 0.33
CA ILE A 37 -2.45 -5.94 0.60
C ILE A 37 -3.38 -6.41 1.72
N SER A 38 -3.50 -5.61 2.77
CA SER A 38 -4.37 -5.93 3.92
C SER A 38 -4.97 -4.66 4.53
N CYS A 39 -5.91 -4.80 5.47
CA CYS A 39 -6.51 -3.68 6.18
C CYS A 39 -5.96 -3.60 7.61
N GLY A 40 -5.40 -2.45 7.99
CA GLY A 40 -4.93 -2.19 9.34
C GLY A 40 -6.08 -2.06 10.35
N THR A 41 -5.79 -2.26 11.62
CA THR A 41 -6.77 -2.13 12.73
C THR A 41 -7.27 -0.70 12.92
N ASP A 42 -6.56 0.28 12.36
CA ASP A 42 -6.92 1.70 12.32
C ASP A 42 -7.84 2.06 11.14
N GLY A 43 -8.25 1.06 10.34
CA GLY A 43 -9.10 1.26 9.16
C GLY A 43 -8.34 1.78 7.94
N VAL A 44 -7.01 1.79 7.97
CA VAL A 44 -6.17 2.22 6.86
C VAL A 44 -5.64 0.99 6.11
N ALA A 45 -5.80 0.99 4.78
CA ALA A 45 -5.25 -0.07 3.95
C ALA A 45 -3.71 -0.07 3.99
N THR A 46 -3.11 -1.25 3.93
CA THR A 46 -1.67 -1.46 3.92
C THR A 46 -1.24 -2.25 2.69
N ILE A 47 -0.02 -1.98 2.22
CA ILE A 47 0.68 -2.76 1.19
C ILE A 47 2.10 -3.04 1.69
N ALA A 48 2.53 -4.31 1.67
CA ALA A 48 3.82 -4.71 2.24
C ALA A 48 4.03 -4.22 3.69
N GLY A 49 2.94 -4.12 4.47
CA GLY A 49 2.95 -3.60 5.83
C GLY A 49 2.98 -2.07 5.96
N LEU A 50 3.04 -1.32 4.86
CA LEU A 50 3.05 0.16 4.83
C LEU A 50 1.63 0.70 4.67
N ARG A 51 1.23 1.69 5.47
CA ARG A 51 -0.10 2.30 5.38
C ARG A 51 -0.18 3.28 4.21
N VAL A 52 -1.19 3.08 3.35
CA VAL A 52 -1.44 3.91 2.16
C VAL A 52 -2.56 4.91 2.44
N GLY A 53 -2.38 5.72 3.48
CA GLY A 53 -3.39 6.70 3.87
C GLY A 53 -3.09 7.35 5.20
N ARG A 54 -3.83 8.41 5.48
CA ARG A 54 -3.74 9.21 6.70
C ARG A 54 -5.16 9.45 7.22
N THR A 55 -5.46 8.97 8.41
CA THR A 55 -6.73 9.28 9.10
C THR A 55 -6.45 10.27 10.23
N PRO A 56 -7.26 11.32 10.40
CA PRO A 56 -7.15 12.18 11.57
C PRO A 56 -7.53 11.37 12.81
N VAL A 57 -6.77 11.52 13.90
CA VAL A 57 -6.96 10.78 15.17
C VAL A 57 -8.34 11.03 15.79
N ALA A 58 -9.08 12.06 15.36
CA ALA A 58 -10.47 12.27 15.74
C ALA A 58 -11.43 11.18 15.20
N SER A 59 -11.12 10.57 14.05
CA SER A 59 -11.98 9.58 13.38
C SER A 59 -11.83 8.16 13.92
N THR A 60 -10.68 7.81 14.51
CA THR A 60 -10.48 6.50 15.15
C THR A 60 -11.29 6.34 16.43
N ARG A 61 -11.71 7.44 17.09
CA ARG A 61 -12.68 7.38 18.19
C ARG A 61 -14.11 7.12 17.72
N LEU A 62 -14.48 7.57 16.52
CA LEU A 62 -15.83 7.36 15.98
C LEU A 62 -16.07 5.91 15.55
N HIS A 63 -15.09 5.25 14.92
CA HIS A 63 -15.25 3.83 14.57
C HIS A 63 -15.22 2.88 15.77
N LYS A 64 -14.57 3.27 16.88
CA LYS A 64 -14.64 2.51 18.14
C LYS A 64 -15.97 2.76 18.88
N ALA A 65 -16.51 3.98 18.79
CA ALA A 65 -17.81 4.34 19.37
C ALA A 65 -19.01 3.76 18.61
N TYR A 66 -18.91 3.55 17.29
CA TYR A 66 -20.00 2.95 16.51
C TYR A 66 -20.20 1.44 16.79
N ARG A 67 -19.32 0.81 17.58
CA ARG A 67 -19.47 -0.56 18.06
C ARG A 67 -19.95 -0.68 19.51
N THR A 68 -20.06 0.44 20.22
CA THR A 68 -20.57 0.49 21.59
C THR A 68 -21.52 1.66 21.70
N SER A 69 -22.73 1.47 21.17
CA SER A 69 -23.88 2.23 21.64
C SER A 69 -24.07 1.96 23.14
N ASP A 70 -24.53 3.00 23.82
CA ASP A 70 -25.04 3.04 25.20
C ASP A 70 -24.00 3.31 26.31
N THR A 71 -23.73 4.59 26.58
CA THR A 71 -24.31 5.32 27.75
C THR A 71 -23.63 6.68 27.98
N ALA A 72 -24.47 7.65 28.35
CA ALA A 72 -24.21 8.86 29.15
C ALA A 72 -23.26 9.94 28.61
N GLY A 73 -23.82 11.14 28.49
CA GLY A 73 -23.13 12.36 28.08
C GLY A 73 -22.27 13.02 29.16
N SER A 74 -21.52 14.04 28.71
CA SER A 74 -21.21 15.23 29.50
C SER A 74 -20.47 16.25 28.64
N ASP A 75 -21.01 17.45 28.63
CA ASP A 75 -20.37 18.69 28.22
C ASP A 75 -19.04 18.90 28.94
N LYS A 76 -17.94 19.10 28.19
CA LYS A 76 -16.80 19.92 28.63
C LYS A 76 -16.15 20.69 27.48
N LYS A 77 -16.45 21.99 27.46
CA LYS A 77 -15.64 23.13 27.01
C LYS A 77 -14.15 22.78 26.86
N LYS A 78 -13.61 22.79 25.64
CA LYS A 78 -12.16 22.61 25.40
C LYS A 78 -11.55 23.75 24.58
N LYS A 79 -10.67 24.45 25.30
CA LYS A 79 -9.61 25.39 24.93
C LYS A 79 -9.14 25.25 23.47
N LYS A 80 -9.21 26.36 22.74
CA LYS A 80 -8.71 26.54 21.37
C LYS A 80 -7.18 26.49 21.39
N SER A 81 -6.59 25.30 21.37
CA SER A 81 -5.18 25.14 21.04
C SER A 81 -5.00 25.40 19.54
N LYS A 82 -3.91 26.10 19.22
CA LYS A 82 -3.48 26.39 17.87
C LYS A 82 -2.95 25.08 17.27
N ASP A 83 -3.90 24.23 16.86
CA ASP A 83 -3.61 22.86 16.44
C ASP A 83 -3.06 22.87 15.01
N ASP A 84 -1.77 22.54 14.87
CA ASP A 84 -1.23 22.15 13.57
C ASP A 84 -1.99 20.92 13.08
N PRO A 85 -2.67 20.97 11.92
CA PRO A 85 -3.50 19.87 11.44
C PRO A 85 -2.69 18.59 11.17
N ASP A 86 -1.37 18.71 10.99
CA ASP A 86 -0.45 17.58 10.81
C ASP A 86 -0.07 16.87 12.12
N ALA A 87 -0.19 17.53 13.29
CA ALA A 87 0.10 16.92 14.60
C ALA A 87 -1.00 15.94 15.06
N LEU A 88 -2.17 15.97 14.40
CA LEU A 88 -3.33 15.11 14.69
C LEU A 88 -3.38 13.85 13.82
N CYS A 89 -2.39 13.61 12.96
CA CYS A 89 -2.37 12.42 12.11
C CYS A 89 -1.13 11.55 12.39
N SER A 90 -1.37 10.34 12.89
CA SER A 90 -0.35 9.44 13.45
C SER A 90 0.64 8.86 12.43
N ILE A 91 0.32 8.92 11.13
CA ILE A 91 1.09 8.26 10.08
C ILE A 91 2.00 9.30 9.41
N PRO A 92 3.32 9.11 9.38
CA PRO A 92 4.24 10.06 8.76
C PRO A 92 4.18 9.97 7.23
N TRP A 93 4.28 11.11 6.54
CA TRP A 93 4.28 11.17 5.06
C TRP A 93 5.30 10.23 4.39
N PRO A 94 6.54 10.06 4.90
CA PRO A 94 7.47 9.07 4.36
C PRO A 94 6.91 7.65 4.28
N GLU A 95 6.10 7.20 5.25
CA GLU A 95 5.48 5.88 5.23
C GLU A 95 4.43 5.78 4.13
N VAL A 96 3.57 6.80 4.01
CA VAL A 96 2.53 6.87 2.97
C VAL A 96 3.16 6.88 1.58
N ASN A 97 4.21 7.69 1.39
CA ASN A 97 4.96 7.79 0.15
C ASN A 97 5.62 6.45 -0.22
N ALA A 98 6.19 5.74 0.76
CA ALA A 98 6.75 4.41 0.54
C ALA A 98 5.66 3.40 0.13
N GLY A 99 4.50 3.42 0.78
CA GLY A 99 3.35 2.58 0.41
C GLY A 99 2.84 2.86 -1.01
N LEU A 100 2.75 4.14 -1.40
CA LEU A 100 2.43 4.52 -2.79
C LEU A 100 3.50 4.03 -3.78
N GLY A 101 4.78 4.03 -3.36
CA GLY A 101 5.88 3.45 -4.13
C GLY A 101 5.71 1.97 -4.42
N GLU A 102 5.34 1.20 -3.39
CA GLU A 102 5.04 -0.23 -3.53
C GLU A 102 3.84 -0.47 -4.46
N MET A 103 2.80 0.38 -4.39
CA MET A 103 1.67 0.29 -5.32
C MET A 103 2.08 0.51 -6.77
N VAL A 104 2.93 1.52 -7.03
CA VAL A 104 3.45 1.79 -8.38
C VAL A 104 4.27 0.61 -8.89
N LEU A 105 5.11 0.03 -8.03
CA LEU A 105 5.90 -1.14 -8.38
C LEU A 105 5.02 -2.35 -8.71
N LEU A 106 4.00 -2.61 -7.89
CA LEU A 106 2.99 -3.65 -8.16
C LEU A 106 2.32 -3.44 -9.53
N CYS A 107 1.85 -2.23 -9.83
CA CYS A 107 1.21 -1.92 -11.11
C CYS A 107 2.17 -2.14 -12.30
N VAL A 108 3.45 -1.79 -12.17
CA VAL A 108 4.47 -2.04 -13.20
C VAL A 108 4.67 -3.54 -13.42
N CYS A 109 4.75 -4.32 -12.34
CA CYS A 109 4.92 -5.76 -12.42
C CYS A 109 3.70 -6.43 -13.10
N ILE A 110 2.46 -6.00 -12.77
CA ILE A 110 1.24 -6.48 -13.43
C ILE A 110 1.24 -6.10 -14.92
N ALA A 111 1.54 -4.83 -15.24
CA ALA A 111 1.55 -4.36 -16.63
C ALA A 111 2.58 -5.12 -17.49
N ARG A 112 3.73 -5.46 -16.91
CA ARG A 112 4.76 -6.30 -17.55
C ARG A 112 4.29 -7.73 -17.75
N GLN A 113 3.64 -8.34 -16.76
CA GLN A 113 3.13 -9.70 -16.87
C GLN A 113 2.04 -9.81 -17.95
N LEU A 114 1.16 -8.81 -18.05
CA LEU A 114 0.10 -8.75 -19.04
C LEU A 114 0.59 -8.34 -20.44
N SER A 115 1.89 -8.10 -20.61
CA SER A 115 2.50 -7.68 -21.89
C SER A 115 1.77 -6.50 -22.56
N LEU A 116 1.26 -5.56 -21.75
CA LEU A 116 0.49 -4.43 -22.29
C LEU A 116 1.40 -3.58 -23.20
N PRO A 117 1.00 -3.34 -24.47
CA PRO A 117 1.82 -2.61 -25.41
C PRO A 117 1.99 -1.16 -24.94
N GLN A 118 3.21 -0.82 -24.50
CA GLN A 118 3.56 0.48 -23.93
C GLN A 118 3.27 1.67 -24.87
N ARG A 119 3.13 1.44 -26.18
CA ARG A 119 2.87 2.48 -27.18
C ARG A 119 1.46 3.08 -27.13
N GLN A 120 0.48 2.41 -26.52
CA GLN A 120 -0.89 2.93 -26.39
C GLN A 120 -1.20 3.49 -25.00
N VAL A 121 -0.29 3.35 -24.05
CA VAL A 121 -0.53 3.74 -22.67
C VAL A 121 -0.08 5.18 -22.46
N ARG A 122 -1.05 6.08 -22.31
CA ARG A 122 -0.85 7.51 -22.01
C ARG A 122 -0.03 7.76 -20.73
N TYR A 123 0.01 6.78 -19.83
CA TYR A 123 0.65 6.85 -18.53
C TYR A 123 1.80 5.85 -18.41
N VAL A 124 3.01 6.36 -18.16
CA VAL A 124 4.17 5.53 -17.88
C VAL A 124 4.47 5.62 -16.38
N LEU A 125 4.30 4.50 -15.69
CA LEU A 125 4.62 4.37 -14.28
C LEU A 125 6.15 4.29 -14.09
N VAL A 126 6.68 5.10 -13.17
CA VAL A 126 8.11 5.15 -12.86
C VAL A 126 8.31 4.88 -11.37
N PRO A 127 8.60 3.62 -10.98
CA PRO A 127 8.81 3.25 -9.59
C PRO A 127 10.14 3.82 -9.11
N ARG A 128 10.10 4.60 -8.02
CA ARG A 128 11.26 5.21 -7.37
C ARG A 128 11.11 5.18 -5.85
N ALA A 129 10.71 4.02 -5.32
CA ALA A 129 10.39 3.85 -3.90
C ALA A 129 9.42 4.96 -3.42
N SER A 130 9.76 5.67 -2.34
CA SER A 130 8.97 6.77 -1.79
C SER A 130 8.89 8.04 -2.65
N ARG A 131 9.52 8.07 -3.82
CA ARG A 131 9.47 9.19 -4.78
C ARG A 131 8.94 8.76 -6.15
N SER A 132 8.08 7.76 -6.15
CA SER A 132 7.48 7.24 -7.38
C SER A 132 6.65 8.30 -8.09
N MET A 133 6.54 8.16 -9.41
CA MET A 133 5.92 9.18 -10.27
C MET A 133 5.29 8.55 -11.51
N VAL A 134 4.47 9.33 -12.22
CA VAL A 134 3.84 8.96 -13.48
C VAL A 134 4.26 9.96 -14.54
N LYS A 135 4.73 9.48 -15.69
CA LYS A 135 4.91 10.32 -16.88
C LYS A 135 3.66 10.23 -17.73
N VAL A 136 3.02 11.37 -17.96
CA VAL A 136 1.86 11.47 -18.85
C VAL A 136 2.36 11.92 -20.22
N ARG A 137 2.10 11.11 -21.25
CA ARG A 137 2.36 11.49 -22.64
C ARG A 137 1.21 12.34 -23.17
N ALA A 138 1.52 13.47 -23.80
CA ALA A 138 0.55 14.20 -24.59
C ALA A 138 0.16 13.37 -25.84
N GLN A 139 -1.08 13.50 -26.27
CA GLN A 139 -1.67 12.66 -27.32
C GLN A 139 -1.05 12.93 -28.72
N ASP A 140 -0.42 14.10 -28.89
CA ASP A 140 -0.01 14.61 -30.21
C ASP A 140 1.49 14.92 -30.36
N ASN A 141 2.34 14.72 -29.33
CA ASN A 141 3.79 14.88 -29.45
C ASN A 141 4.54 14.13 -28.33
N ASP A 142 5.43 13.19 -28.69
CA ASP A 142 6.28 12.44 -27.74
C ASP A 142 7.25 13.34 -26.94
N ALA A 143 7.42 14.61 -27.34
CA ALA A 143 8.28 15.58 -26.67
C ALA A 143 7.66 16.22 -25.42
N ASP A 144 6.32 16.29 -25.32
CA ASP A 144 5.65 16.91 -24.16
C ASP A 144 5.22 15.83 -23.16
N THR A 145 6.18 15.40 -22.34
CA THR A 145 5.94 14.47 -21.23
C THR A 145 5.84 15.22 -19.93
N ARG A 146 4.68 15.18 -19.29
CA ARG A 146 4.47 15.78 -17.96
C ARG A 146 4.78 14.78 -16.88
N ASN A 147 5.62 15.18 -15.94
CA ASN A 147 5.94 14.42 -14.75
C ASN A 147 4.93 14.72 -13.64
N VAL A 148 4.23 13.71 -13.14
CA VAL A 148 3.30 13.82 -12.02
C VAL A 148 3.88 13.04 -10.84
N GLU A 149 4.17 13.72 -9.75
CA GLU A 149 4.70 13.12 -8.53
C GLU A 149 3.58 12.40 -7.76
N LEU A 150 3.84 11.17 -7.31
CA LEU A 150 2.91 10.39 -6.46
C LEU A 150 3.33 10.39 -4.99
N TYR A 151 4.04 11.43 -4.58
CA TYR A 151 4.54 11.55 -3.22
C TYR A 151 4.34 12.99 -2.74
N VAL A 152 4.17 13.15 -1.43
CA VAL A 152 4.06 14.47 -0.82
C VAL A 152 5.35 14.74 -0.05
N ASN A 153 6.03 15.82 -0.41
CA ASN A 153 7.02 16.40 0.48
C ASN A 153 6.24 17.18 1.55
N PRO A 154 6.33 16.81 2.84
CA PRO A 154 5.75 17.65 3.88
C PRO A 154 6.33 19.06 3.72
N PRO A 155 5.51 20.13 3.83
CA PRO A 155 6.03 21.47 3.74
C PRO A 155 7.10 21.63 4.81
N MET A 156 8.36 21.78 4.39
CA MET A 156 9.39 22.29 5.29
C MET A 156 8.89 23.65 5.71
N PHE A 157 8.54 23.82 7.00
CA PHE A 157 7.96 25.03 7.56
C PHE A 157 8.76 26.28 7.17
N LYS A 158 8.43 26.91 6.04
CA LYS A 158 8.73 28.29 5.65
C LYS A 158 7.67 28.76 4.64
N GLY A 159 6.49 29.11 5.17
CA GLY A 159 5.59 30.14 4.61
C GLY A 159 5.29 30.16 3.11
N ALA A 160 4.86 29.05 2.49
CA ALA A 160 4.46 29.07 1.08
C ALA A 160 3.02 28.57 0.87
N SER A 161 2.34 29.32 0.01
CA SER A 161 0.91 29.31 -0.29
C SER A 161 0.35 27.94 -0.67
N ARG A 162 -0.84 27.63 -0.15
CA ARG A 162 -1.65 26.47 -0.51
C ARG A 162 -2.22 26.66 -1.92
N GLU A 163 -1.61 26.05 -2.93
CA GLU A 163 -2.38 25.57 -4.07
C GLU A 163 -2.94 24.19 -3.73
N ARG A 164 -4.27 24.13 -3.68
CA ARG A 164 -5.03 22.93 -3.31
C ARG A 164 -5.08 22.00 -4.51
N PHE A 165 -4.67 20.75 -4.32
CA PHE A 165 -5.17 19.64 -5.14
C PHE A 165 -6.61 19.37 -4.73
N ASN A 166 -7.57 19.65 -5.61
CA ASN A 166 -8.91 19.07 -5.55
C ASN A 166 -8.82 17.69 -6.23
N ILE A 167 -9.00 16.64 -5.43
CA ILE A 167 -9.46 15.33 -5.92
C ILE A 167 -10.98 15.36 -5.85
#